data_AF-A0A4U2Q1Q7-F1
#
_entry.id   AF-A0A4U2Q1Q7-F1
#
_cell.length_a   1.000
_cell.length_b   1.000
_cell.length_c   1.000
_cell.angle_alpha   90.00
_cell.angle_beta   90.00
_cell.angle_gamma   90.00
#
_symmetry.space_group_name_H-M   'P 1'
#
loop_
_entity.id
_entity.type
_entity.pdbx_description
1 polymer ?
#
loop_
_entity_poly.entity_id
_entity_poly.type
_entity_poly.pdbx_seq_one_letter_code
_entity_poly.pdbx_strand_id
1 'polypeptide(L)'
;PEHYQLEAIHKITNIYFYLHKWDEVEKYGHELKKLANVIYMDRQIRKEKRRADHCSRAERHLVFYYGYGFLSVSTALQKKGYIKEAKAELEGYADLGWFKGLDLEGEADVE
;
A
#
# COMPACT_ATOMS: atom_id res chain seq x y z
N PRO A 1 -6.65 -11.69 -10.26
CA PRO A 1 -7.03 -12.10 -8.88
C PRO A 1 -6.43 -11.19 -7.81
N GLU A 2 -5.15 -10.83 -7.95
CA GLU A 2 -4.40 -9.95 -7.04
C GLU A 2 -4.99 -8.54 -6.91
N HIS A 3 -5.53 -7.98 -8.00
CA HIS A 3 -6.17 -6.66 -7.98
C HIS A 3 -7.43 -6.64 -7.10
N TYR A 4 -8.26 -7.68 -7.17
CA TYR A 4 -9.41 -7.83 -6.28
C TYR A 4 -8.99 -7.96 -4.81
N GLN A 5 -7.82 -8.53 -4.53
CA GLN A 5 -7.29 -8.62 -3.17
C GLN A 5 -6.83 -7.25 -2.64
N LEU A 6 -6.13 -6.44 -3.46
CA LEU A 6 -5.77 -5.07 -3.09
C LEU A 6 -7.01 -4.23 -2.75
N GLU A 7 -8.03 -4.31 -3.60
CA GLU A 7 -9.29 -3.59 -3.41
C GLU A 7 -10.04 -4.07 -2.16
N ALA A 8 -10.13 -5.38 -1.95
CA ALA A 8 -10.79 -5.95 -0.79
C ALA A 8 -10.09 -5.54 0.51
N ILE A 9 -8.76 -5.61 0.56
CA ILE A 9 -7.98 -5.22 1.74
C ILE A 9 -8.09 -3.71 1.99
N HIS A 10 -8.06 -2.88 0.95
CA HIS A 10 -8.29 -1.44 1.10
C HIS A 10 -9.69 -1.13 1.66
N LYS A 11 -10.74 -1.77 1.12
CA LYS A 11 -12.13 -1.59 1.56
C LYS A 11 -12.32 -2.05 3.02
N ILE A 12 -11.79 -3.22 3.39
CA ILE A 12 -11.92 -3.73 4.77
C ILE A 12 -11.12 -2.90 5.78
N THR A 13 -9.92 -2.43 5.41
CA THR A 13 -9.12 -1.51 6.24
C THR A 13 -9.89 -0.22 6.53
N ASN A 14 -10.51 0.39 5.50
CA ASN A 14 -11.37 1.56 5.67
C ASN A 14 -12.55 1.29 6.61
N ILE A 15 -13.23 0.15 6.47
CA ILE A 15 -14.34 -0.21 7.36
C ILE A 15 -13.85 -0.29 8.82
N TYR A 16 -12.72 -0.95 9.07
CA TYR A 16 -12.16 -1.03 10.41
C TYR A 16 -11.70 0.31 10.96
N PHE A 17 -11.22 1.21 10.10
CA PHE A 17 -10.86 2.57 10.45
C PHE A 17 -12.07 3.34 10.98
N TYR A 18 -13.19 3.31 10.26
CA TYR A 18 -14.43 3.96 10.70
C TYR A 18 -15.04 3.33 11.96
N LEU A 19 -14.78 2.05 12.22
CA LEU A 19 -15.17 1.36 13.43
C LEU A 19 -14.17 1.53 14.59
N HIS A 20 -13.10 2.30 14.41
CA HIS A 20 -12.03 2.51 15.38
C HIS A 20 -11.37 1.21 15.89
N LYS A 21 -11.36 0.15 15.06
CA LYS A 21 -10.71 -1.13 15.37
C LYS A 21 -9.24 -1.08 14.98
N TRP A 22 -8.43 -0.38 15.78
CA TRP A 22 -7.06 -0.04 15.43
C TRP A 22 -6.14 -1.25 15.22
N ASP A 23 -6.31 -2.33 15.98
CA ASP A 23 -5.53 -3.55 15.76
C ASP A 23 -5.81 -4.19 14.38
N GLU A 24 -7.05 -4.13 13.91
CA GLU A 24 -7.40 -4.62 12.58
C GLU A 24 -6.89 -3.66 11.49
N VAL A 25 -6.97 -2.35 11.71
CA VAL A 25 -6.41 -1.34 10.78
C VAL A 25 -4.91 -1.55 10.60
N GLU A 26 -4.18 -1.78 11.69
CA GLU A 26 -2.75 -2.08 11.65
C GLU A 26 -2.46 -3.37 10.89
N LYS A 27 -3.17 -4.45 11.23
CA LYS A 27 -3.01 -5.75 10.58
C LYS A 27 -3.23 -5.68 9.07
N TYR A 28 -4.39 -5.17 8.63
CA TYR A 28 -4.72 -5.12 7.21
C TYR A 28 -3.93 -4.04 6.46
N GLY A 29 -3.49 -2.98 7.14
CA GLY A 29 -2.54 -2.02 6.59
C GLY A 29 -1.18 -2.66 6.26
N HIS A 30 -0.65 -3.51 7.15
CA HIS A 30 0.56 -4.30 6.88
C HIS A 30 0.37 -5.30 5.73
N GLU A 31 -0.77 -6.00 5.70
CA GLU A 31 -1.10 -6.92 4.59
C GLU A 31 -1.18 -6.19 3.25
N LEU A 32 -1.82 -5.01 3.20
CA LEU A 32 -1.94 -4.21 1.99
C LEU A 32 -0.57 -3.78 1.47
N LYS A 33 0.28 -3.24 2.36
CA LYS A 33 1.65 -2.83 2.04
C LYS A 33 2.46 -4.00 1.47
N LYS A 34 2.38 -5.16 2.12
CA LYS A 34 3.10 -6.37 1.70
C LYS A 34 2.63 -6.84 0.32
N LEU A 35 1.32 -6.92 0.10
CA LEU A 35 0.75 -7.36 -1.16
C LEU A 35 1.13 -6.40 -2.30
N ALA A 36 1.02 -5.09 -2.07
CA ALA A 36 1.41 -4.08 -3.05
C ALA A 36 2.90 -4.20 -3.43
N ASN A 37 3.79 -4.43 -2.46
CA ASN A 37 5.22 -4.63 -2.73
C ASN A 37 5.49 -5.92 -3.53
N VAL A 38 4.85 -7.03 -3.17
CA VAL A 38 5.02 -8.31 -3.89
C VAL A 38 4.60 -8.17 -5.36
N ILE A 39 3.45 -7.55 -5.62
CA ILE A 39 2.95 -7.30 -6.98
C ILE A 39 3.93 -6.39 -7.74
N TYR A 40 4.48 -5.36 -7.08
CA TYR A 40 5.44 -4.45 -7.68
C TYR A 40 6.71 -5.19 -8.12
N MET A 41 7.31 -5.96 -7.22
CA MET A 41 8.56 -6.70 -7.50
C MET A 41 8.36 -7.72 -8.62
N ASP A 42 7.25 -8.44 -8.60
CA ASP A 42 6.90 -9.41 -9.63
C ASP A 42 6.69 -8.73 -11.00
N ARG A 43 6.12 -7.52 -11.03
CA ARG A 43 6.01 -6.68 -12.24
C ARG A 43 7.37 -6.24 -12.75
N GLN A 44 8.31 -5.83 -11.88
CA GLN A 44 9.65 -5.44 -12.29
C GLN A 44 10.43 -6.64 -12.88
N ILE A 45 10.37 -7.82 -12.24
CA ILE A 45 11.00 -9.04 -12.73
C ILE A 45 10.45 -9.45 -14.12
N ARG A 46 9.14 -9.31 -14.33
CA ARG A 46 8.53 -9.56 -15.64
C ARG A 46 8.97 -8.58 -16.72
N LYS A 47 9.06 -7.28 -16.39
CA LYS A 47 9.55 -6.23 -17.29
C LYS A 47 10.99 -6.51 -17.74
N GLU A 48 11.87 -6.87 -16.80
CA GLU A 48 13.26 -7.26 -17.11
C GLU A 48 13.32 -8.47 -18.06
N LYS A 49 12.40 -9.44 -17.89
CA LYS A 49 12.29 -10.63 -18.75
C LYS A 49 11.54 -10.41 -20.07
N ARG A 50 11.16 -9.15 -20.39
CA ARG A 50 10.37 -8.77 -21.59
C ARG A 50 9.11 -9.61 -21.79
N ARG A 51 8.49 -10.07 -20.70
CA ARG A 51 7.22 -10.82 -20.76
C ARG A 51 6.05 -9.84 -20.81
N ALA A 52 5.00 -10.22 -21.53
CA ALA A 52 3.77 -9.43 -21.57
C ALA A 52 3.20 -9.26 -20.15
N ASP A 53 2.87 -8.02 -19.80
CA ASP A 53 2.26 -7.68 -18.54
C ASP A 53 0.77 -8.05 -18.60
N HIS A 54 0.42 -9.20 -18.04
CA HIS A 54 -0.96 -9.69 -17.98
C HIS A 54 -1.65 -9.34 -16.66
N CYS A 55 -1.05 -8.48 -15.82
CA CYS A 55 -1.66 -8.10 -14.55
C CYS A 55 -2.89 -7.23 -14.82
N SER A 56 -4.05 -7.69 -14.39
CA SER A 56 -5.33 -6.99 -14.50
C SER A 56 -5.26 -5.64 -13.81
N ARG A 57 -5.73 -4.60 -14.51
CA ARG A 57 -5.73 -3.21 -14.05
C ARG A 57 -6.53 -3.11 -12.75
N ALA A 58 -5.86 -2.80 -11.64
CA ALA A 58 -6.52 -2.48 -10.38
C ALA A 58 -7.27 -1.14 -10.49
N GLU A 59 -8.28 -0.93 -9.63
CA GLU A 59 -9.03 0.34 -9.56
C GLU A 59 -8.13 1.59 -9.39
N ARG A 60 -6.96 1.43 -8.75
CA ARG A 60 -5.97 2.50 -8.49
C ARG A 60 -4.55 2.04 -8.78
N HIS A 61 -3.63 3.00 -8.86
CA HIS A 61 -2.20 2.73 -9.01
C HIS A 61 -1.62 2.00 -7.79
N LEU A 62 -0.60 1.18 -8.02
CA LEU A 62 -0.01 0.36 -6.97
C LEU A 62 0.63 1.20 -5.84
N VAL A 63 1.12 2.39 -6.19
CA VAL A 63 1.67 3.38 -5.25
C VAL A 63 0.63 3.79 -4.21
N PHE A 64 -0.62 4.00 -4.64
CA PHE A 64 -1.72 4.36 -3.74
C PHE A 64 -1.89 3.29 -2.65
N TYR A 65 -2.01 2.01 -3.03
CA TYR A 65 -2.19 0.93 -2.06
C TYR A 65 -1.00 0.78 -1.12
N TYR A 66 0.21 0.96 -1.65
CA TYR A 66 1.43 0.91 -0.88
C TYR A 66 1.46 2.00 0.19
N GLY A 67 1.17 3.25 -0.19
CA GLY A 67 1.11 4.39 0.73
C GLY A 67 -0.04 4.34 1.71
N TYR A 68 -1.23 3.94 1.25
CA TYR A 68 -2.39 3.75 2.11
C TYR A 68 -2.10 2.74 3.22
N GLY A 69 -1.36 1.67 2.93
CA GLY A 69 -0.92 0.70 3.93
C GLY A 69 -0.08 1.33 5.04
N PHE A 70 0.95 2.10 4.70
CA PHE A 70 1.78 2.81 5.67
C PHE A 70 1.01 3.86 6.47
N LEU A 71 0.15 4.65 5.82
CA LEU A 71 -0.67 5.65 6.48
C LEU A 71 -1.63 5.00 7.49
N SER A 72 -2.25 3.87 7.11
CA SER A 72 -3.16 3.12 7.96
C SER A 72 -2.45 2.59 9.20
N VAL A 73 -1.28 1.95 9.03
CA VAL A 73 -0.47 1.43 10.15
C VAL A 73 -0.02 2.57 11.07
N SER A 74 0.57 3.63 10.51
CA SER A 74 1.03 4.77 11.31
C SER A 74 -0.12 5.42 12.08
N THR A 75 -1.29 5.55 11.46
CA THR A 75 -2.47 6.11 12.14
C THR A 75 -2.97 5.20 13.25
N ALA A 76 -3.03 3.88 13.01
CA ALA A 76 -3.41 2.91 14.05
C ALA A 76 -2.45 2.96 15.24
N LEU A 77 -1.14 2.97 14.99
CA LEU A 77 -0.11 3.10 16.02
C LEU A 77 -0.26 4.41 16.81
N GLN A 78 -0.51 5.54 16.13
CA GLN A 78 -0.77 6.82 16.80
C GLN A 78 -2.01 6.75 17.70
N LYS A 79 -3.11 6.15 17.22
CA LYS A 79 -4.36 6.01 17.99
C LYS A 79 -4.21 5.05 19.17
N LYS A 80 -3.28 4.11 19.10
CA LYS A 80 -2.90 3.20 20.18
C LYS A 80 -1.87 3.80 21.17
N GLY A 81 -1.30 4.97 20.86
CA GLY A 81 -0.31 5.67 21.70
C GLY A 81 1.15 5.37 21.38
N TYR A 82 1.42 4.56 20.35
CA TYR A 82 2.76 4.16 19.89
C TYR A 82 3.35 5.19 18.91
N ILE A 83 3.60 6.41 19.41
CA ILE A 83 4.00 7.55 18.59
C ILE A 83 5.37 7.37 17.93
N LYS A 84 6.31 6.66 18.57
CA LYS A 84 7.66 6.46 18.01
C LYS A 84 7.63 5.49 16.84
N GLU A 85 6.90 4.40 17.02
CA GLU A 85 6.67 3.35 16.04
C GLU A 85 5.93 3.91 14.82
N ALA A 86 4.93 4.75 15.05
CA ALA A 86 4.20 5.43 13.98
C ALA A 86 5.07 6.33 13.10
N LYS A 87 6.07 7.02 13.69
CA LYS A 87 7.03 7.84 12.95
C LYS A 87 8.00 6.99 12.14
N ALA A 88 8.55 5.93 12.74
CA ALA A 88 9.43 5.00 12.05
C ALA A 88 8.74 4.35 10.84
N GLU A 89 7.45 4.03 10.97
CA GLU A 89 6.64 3.50 9.87
C GLU A 89 6.53 4.50 8.71
N LEU A 90 6.30 5.79 8.98
CA LEU A 90 6.25 6.84 7.95
C LEU A 90 7.60 7.14 7.30
N GLU A 91 8.68 7.09 8.07
CA GLU A 91 10.05 7.24 7.54
C GLU A 91 10.36 6.17 6.49
N GLY A 92 9.88 4.94 6.69
CA GLY A 92 10.01 3.86 5.71
C GLY A 92 9.21 4.08 4.41
N TYR A 93 8.23 4.96 4.42
CA TYR A 93 7.45 5.37 3.24
C TYR A 93 7.97 6.66 2.60
N ALA A 94 8.61 7.54 3.35
CA ALA A 94 9.00 8.88 2.89
C ALA A 94 9.96 8.86 1.69
N ASP A 95 10.76 7.80 1.52
CA ASP A 95 11.58 7.58 0.33
C ASP A 95 10.91 6.57 -0.61
N LEU A 96 10.14 7.08 -1.57
CA LEU A 96 9.59 6.32 -2.71
C LEU A 96 10.46 6.43 -3.97
N GLY A 97 11.68 6.97 -3.88
CA GLY A 97 12.56 7.14 -5.04
C GLY A 97 12.92 5.83 -5.75
N TRP A 98 12.76 4.69 -5.08
CA TRP A 98 12.95 3.35 -5.62
C TRP A 98 11.72 2.80 -6.36
N PHE A 99 10.55 3.44 -6.28
CA PHE A 99 9.30 2.99 -6.90
C PHE A 99 9.22 3.45 -8.36
N LYS A 100 9.73 2.63 -9.27
CA LYS A 100 9.79 2.87 -10.72
C LYS A 100 8.45 2.55 -11.40
N GLY A 101 7.94 3.49 -12.18
CA GLY A 101 6.63 3.35 -12.82
C GLY A 101 5.49 3.96 -11.99
N LEU A 102 5.80 5.02 -11.22
CA LEU A 102 4.93 6.19 -11.17
C LEU A 102 4.70 6.62 -12.62
N ASP A 103 3.75 5.97 -13.30
CA ASP A 103 3.21 6.54 -14.52
C ASP A 103 2.66 7.93 -14.14
N LEU A 104 2.62 8.89 -15.08
CA LEU A 104 2.25 10.30 -14.85
C LEU A 104 0.92 10.54 -14.09
N GLU A 105 0.10 9.51 -13.86
CA GLU A 105 -1.10 9.54 -13.00
C GLU A 105 -0.85 9.16 -11.53
N GLY A 106 0.20 8.39 -11.22
CA GLY A 106 0.58 8.05 -9.85
C GLY A 106 1.07 9.25 -9.06
N GLU A 107 1.67 10.24 -9.73
CA GLU A 107 2.05 11.55 -9.14
C GLU A 107 0.84 12.28 -8.54
N ALA A 108 -0.34 12.20 -9.17
CA ALA A 108 -1.57 12.82 -8.67
C ALA A 108 -2.12 12.18 -7.38
N ASP A 109 -1.68 10.95 -7.04
CA ASP A 109 -2.02 10.30 -5.77
C ASP A 109 -0.97 10.56 -4.67
N VAL A 110 0.20 11.16 -5.00
CA VAL A 110 1.30 11.46 -4.03
C VAL A 110 1.43 12.96 -3.71
N GLU A 111 0.79 13.84 -4.47
CA GLU A 111 0.71 15.30 -4.24
C GLU A 111 -0.52 15.69 -3.42
#